data_AF-A0A0G1DEC9-F1
#
_entry.id   AF-A0A0G1DEC9-F1
#
_cell.length_a   1.000
_cell.length_b   1.000
_cell.length_c   1.000
_cell.angle_alpha   90.00
_cell.angle_beta   90.00
_cell.angle_gamma   90.00
#
_symmetry.space_group_name_H-M   'P 1'
#
loop_
_entity.id
_entity.type
_entity.pdbx_description
1 polymer ?
#
loop_
_entity_poly.entity_id
_entity_poly.type
_entity_poly.pdbx_seq_one_letter_code
_entity_poly.pdbx_strand_id
1 'polypeptide(L)'
;MNFKKILVGATAGAIVLGAVTIPVFAKPADRSLNGGGEVVEDNYKISFGGNIKEIGEALKGQFEVNFHNVSNSNVSGGKFHSTEISDVNWFAGEATCKAAMNVTMSGKFNGEEGYTLVVRAGDDEDTVRFTLTGPGVSYDTYPSDFTGESSCVGTARTGIDNGSITIK
;
A
#
# COMPACT_ATOMS: atom_id res chain seq x y z
N MET A 1 27.17 22.92 -35.74
CA MET A 1 26.32 23.97 -35.14
C MET A 1 26.22 23.70 -33.65
N ASN A 2 26.72 24.62 -32.82
CA ASN A 2 26.76 24.50 -31.36
C ASN A 2 25.38 24.83 -30.78
N PHE A 3 24.72 23.87 -30.11
CA PHE A 3 23.55 24.17 -29.29
C PHE A 3 24.01 24.60 -27.88
N LYS A 4 23.79 25.88 -27.59
CA LYS A 4 23.97 26.47 -26.26
C LYS A 4 22.95 25.85 -25.31
N LYS A 5 23.41 25.16 -24.25
CA LYS A 5 22.56 24.77 -23.11
C LYS A 5 22.04 26.05 -22.45
N ILE A 6 20.73 26.26 -22.49
CA ILE A 6 20.05 27.27 -21.70
C ILE A 6 19.74 26.63 -20.35
N LEU A 7 20.47 27.06 -19.32
CA LEU A 7 20.14 26.81 -17.93
C LEU A 7 19.13 27.90 -17.53
N VAL A 8 17.85 27.54 -17.34
CA VAL A 8 16.85 28.44 -16.77
C VAL A 8 16.41 27.84 -15.45
N GLY A 9 16.73 28.57 -14.38
CA GLY A 9 16.34 28.26 -13.02
C GLY A 9 14.82 28.24 -12.85
N ALA A 10 14.38 27.44 -11.89
CA ALA A 10 12.98 27.27 -11.55
C ALA A 10 12.39 28.58 -11.01
N THR A 11 11.66 29.27 -11.86
CA THR A 11 10.61 30.21 -11.46
C THR A 11 9.42 29.94 -12.37
N ALA A 12 8.25 29.76 -11.76
CA ALA A 12 7.01 29.47 -12.47
C ALA A 12 6.80 30.48 -13.62
N GLY A 13 6.80 29.98 -14.85
CA GLY A 13 6.66 30.79 -16.05
C GLY A 13 6.17 29.94 -17.20
N ALA A 14 5.09 30.39 -17.84
CA ALA A 14 4.55 29.77 -19.04
C ALA A 14 5.54 29.92 -20.20
N ILE A 15 5.89 28.81 -20.86
CA ILE A 15 6.61 28.84 -22.12
C ILE A 15 5.57 29.11 -23.22
N VAL A 16 5.58 30.31 -23.79
CA VAL A 16 4.73 30.66 -24.93
C VAL A 16 5.46 30.30 -26.22
N LEU A 17 5.19 29.11 -26.75
CA LEU A 17 5.47 28.74 -28.13
C LEU A 17 4.12 28.57 -28.83
N GLY A 18 3.78 29.49 -29.73
CA GLY A 18 2.72 29.32 -30.73
C GLY A 18 1.43 28.62 -30.27
N ALA A 19 0.56 29.34 -29.57
CA ALA A 19 -0.89 29.10 -29.44
C ALA A 19 -1.38 27.65 -29.21
N VAL A 20 -0.62 26.82 -28.50
CA VAL A 20 -1.15 25.63 -27.84
C VAL A 20 -0.79 25.75 -26.36
N THR A 21 -1.73 26.26 -25.56
CA THR A 21 -1.63 26.17 -24.11
C THR A 21 -1.84 24.70 -23.75
N ILE A 22 -0.76 23.91 -23.66
CA ILE A 22 -0.84 22.58 -23.08
C ILE A 22 -0.99 22.81 -21.58
N PRO A 23 -2.11 22.42 -20.94
CA PRO A 23 -2.17 22.41 -19.50
C PRO A 23 -1.10 21.44 -18.99
N VAL A 24 -0.02 21.98 -18.41
CA VAL A 24 0.85 21.18 -17.56
C VAL A 24 0.02 20.94 -16.31
N PHE A 25 -0.67 19.80 -16.26
CA PHE A 25 -1.31 19.36 -15.03
C PHE A 25 -0.21 19.27 -13.97
N ALA A 26 -0.34 20.06 -12.90
CA ALA A 26 0.46 19.84 -11.72
C ALA A 26 0.25 18.38 -11.31
N LYS A 27 1.36 17.63 -11.16
CA LYS A 27 1.32 16.28 -10.60
C LYS A 27 0.52 16.35 -9.29
N PRO A 28 -0.44 15.44 -9.05
CA PRO A 28 -1.16 15.42 -7.78
C PRO A 28 -0.16 15.39 -6.62
N ALA A 29 -0.56 15.96 -5.47
CA ALA A 29 0.23 15.98 -4.25
C ALA A 29 0.79 14.57 -3.94
N ASP A 30 1.99 14.51 -3.37
CA ASP A 30 2.67 13.25 -3.03
C ASP A 30 1.71 12.32 -2.28
N ARG A 31 1.31 11.21 -2.92
CA ARG A 31 0.41 10.23 -2.33
C ARG A 31 1.16 9.37 -1.33
N SER A 32 0.50 9.03 -0.24
CA SER A 32 1.13 8.22 0.80
C SER A 32 0.16 7.32 1.55
N LEU A 33 0.71 6.21 2.01
CA LEU A 33 0.16 5.36 3.05
C LEU A 33 1.07 5.49 4.26
N ASN A 34 0.49 5.71 5.43
CA ASN A 34 1.15 5.43 6.69
C ASN A 34 0.16 4.66 7.55
N GLY A 35 0.57 3.56 8.15
CA GLY A 35 -0.36 2.82 8.97
C GLY A 35 0.31 1.69 9.73
N GLY A 36 -0.39 1.24 10.75
CA GLY A 36 0.03 0.14 11.60
C GLY A 36 -1.00 -0.12 12.67
N GLY A 37 -0.93 -1.30 13.26
CA GLY A 37 -1.91 -1.77 14.22
C GLY A 37 -1.95 -3.28 14.25
N GLU A 38 -3.02 -3.81 14.82
CA GLU A 38 -3.29 -5.23 14.87
C GLU A 38 -4.66 -5.52 14.28
N VAL A 39 -4.83 -6.74 13.81
CA VAL A 39 -6.13 -7.31 13.45
C VAL A 39 -6.31 -8.52 14.33
N VAL A 40 -7.41 -8.58 15.08
CA VAL A 40 -7.68 -9.68 16.02
C VAL A 40 -9.09 -10.22 15.77
N GLU A 41 -9.20 -11.53 15.54
CA GLU A 41 -10.48 -12.25 15.45
C GLU A 41 -10.31 -13.60 16.15
N ASP A 42 -11.10 -13.85 17.20
CA ASP A 42 -10.96 -15.01 18.09
C ASP A 42 -9.52 -15.22 18.62
N ASN A 43 -8.84 -16.27 18.15
CA ASN A 43 -7.46 -16.60 18.51
C ASN A 43 -6.45 -16.16 17.44
N TYR A 44 -6.92 -15.63 16.31
CA TYR A 44 -6.08 -15.18 15.21
C TYR A 44 -5.65 -13.73 15.41
N LYS A 45 -4.38 -13.44 15.14
CA LYS A 45 -3.87 -12.07 15.20
C LYS A 45 -2.86 -11.79 14.10
N ILE A 46 -2.91 -10.60 13.51
CA ILE A 46 -1.85 -10.09 12.63
C ILE A 46 -1.48 -8.70 13.11
N SER A 47 -0.19 -8.42 13.32
CA SER A 47 0.28 -7.06 13.57
C SER A 47 1.07 -6.55 12.37
N PHE A 48 0.94 -5.27 12.07
CA PHE A 48 1.58 -4.68 10.91
C PHE A 48 1.97 -3.23 11.15
N GLY A 49 2.88 -2.74 10.31
CA GLY A 49 3.28 -1.34 10.33
C GLY A 49 4.14 -0.99 9.14
N GLY A 50 4.01 0.25 8.67
CA GLY A 50 4.85 0.75 7.61
C GLY A 50 4.39 2.05 7.01
N ASN A 51 5.14 2.47 5.99
CA ASN A 51 4.84 3.65 5.22
C ASN A 51 5.20 3.44 3.76
N ILE A 52 4.41 3.98 2.86
CA ILE A 52 4.64 4.01 1.41
C ILE A 52 4.38 5.44 0.93
N LYS A 53 5.25 5.95 0.07
CA LYS A 53 5.17 7.30 -0.47
C LYS A 53 5.50 7.27 -1.95
N GLU A 54 4.72 8.00 -2.74
CA GLU A 54 5.05 8.31 -4.12
C GLU A 54 5.95 9.57 -4.13
N ILE A 55 7.16 9.46 -4.67
CA ILE A 55 8.13 10.56 -4.80
C ILE A 55 8.51 10.66 -6.28
N GLY A 56 7.95 11.65 -6.97
CA GLY A 56 8.04 11.68 -8.44
C GLY A 56 7.36 10.44 -9.03
N GLU A 57 8.01 9.71 -9.91
CA GLU A 57 7.48 8.44 -10.47
C GLU A 57 7.86 7.20 -9.64
N ALA A 58 8.62 7.38 -8.56
CA ALA A 58 9.10 6.26 -7.74
C ALA A 58 8.21 6.01 -6.53
N LEU A 59 8.01 4.74 -6.20
CA LEU A 59 7.42 4.31 -4.92
C LEU A 59 8.55 4.00 -3.94
N LYS A 60 8.45 4.55 -2.73
CA LYS A 60 9.40 4.34 -1.64
C LYS A 60 8.66 4.00 -0.37
N GLY A 61 9.15 3.03 0.38
CA GLY A 61 8.50 2.63 1.61
C GLY A 61 9.19 1.48 2.30
N GLN A 62 8.63 1.13 3.44
CA GLN A 62 8.92 -0.11 4.13
C GLN A 62 7.64 -0.61 4.79
N PHE A 63 7.50 -1.91 4.89
CA PHE A 63 6.35 -2.54 5.52
C PHE A 63 6.76 -3.81 6.22
N GLU A 64 6.18 -4.03 7.39
CA GLU A 64 6.37 -5.21 8.22
C GLU A 64 5.02 -5.79 8.61
N VAL A 65 4.90 -7.11 8.55
CA VAL A 65 3.72 -7.86 8.99
C VAL A 65 4.16 -9.08 9.79
N ASN A 66 3.56 -9.30 10.95
CA ASN A 66 3.77 -10.44 11.81
C ASN A 66 2.47 -11.23 11.92
N PHE A 67 2.51 -12.52 11.61
CA PHE A 67 1.34 -13.41 11.59
C PHE A 67 1.31 -14.22 12.88
N HIS A 68 0.45 -13.84 13.83
CA HIS A 68 0.34 -14.47 15.14
C HIS A 68 -0.80 -15.48 15.15
N ASN A 69 -0.46 -16.76 15.28
CA ASN A 69 -1.45 -17.83 15.46
C ASN A 69 -2.48 -17.99 14.33
N VAL A 70 -2.18 -17.57 13.09
CA VAL A 70 -3.03 -17.76 11.90
C VAL A 70 -3.22 -19.25 11.56
N SER A 71 -4.31 -19.61 10.87
CA SER A 71 -4.72 -20.99 10.60
C SER A 71 -3.75 -21.75 9.69
N ASN A 72 -3.06 -21.04 8.80
CA ASN A 72 -2.03 -21.64 7.95
C ASN A 72 -0.74 -21.86 8.76
N SER A 73 -0.45 -23.11 9.10
CA SER A 73 0.72 -23.49 9.91
C SER A 73 2.07 -23.09 9.31
N ASN A 74 2.16 -22.92 7.98
CA ASN A 74 3.39 -22.47 7.32
C ASN A 74 3.59 -20.96 7.41
N VAL A 75 2.54 -20.22 7.79
CA VAL A 75 2.55 -18.76 7.95
C VAL A 75 2.52 -18.36 9.43
N SER A 76 1.87 -19.17 10.27
CA SER A 76 1.71 -18.94 11.69
C SER A 76 3.04 -18.79 12.43
N GLY A 77 3.16 -17.71 13.20
CA GLY A 77 4.39 -17.30 13.87
C GLY A 77 5.42 -16.63 12.96
N GLY A 78 5.11 -16.43 11.68
CA GLY A 78 6.03 -15.87 10.70
C GLY A 78 6.00 -14.35 10.59
N LYS A 79 7.03 -13.81 9.93
CA LYS A 79 7.23 -12.38 9.74
C LYS A 79 7.59 -12.06 8.30
N PHE A 80 6.86 -11.12 7.70
CA PHE A 80 7.16 -10.52 6.41
C PHE A 80 7.79 -9.13 6.58
N HIS A 81 8.80 -8.82 5.77
CA HIS A 81 9.40 -7.50 5.68
C HIS A 81 9.71 -7.14 4.22
N SER A 82 9.38 -5.92 3.82
CA SER A 82 9.67 -5.39 2.49
C SER A 82 10.11 -3.94 2.54
N THR A 83 11.03 -3.58 1.62
CA THR A 83 11.34 -2.20 1.21
C THR A 83 11.09 -1.97 -0.30
N GLU A 84 10.58 -3.00 -0.99
CA GLU A 84 10.37 -3.03 -2.43
C GLU A 84 8.86 -3.00 -2.75
N ILE A 85 8.38 -1.80 -3.08
CA ILE A 85 6.99 -1.58 -3.47
C ILE A 85 6.89 -1.70 -4.99
N SER A 86 6.20 -2.73 -5.47
CA SER A 86 6.13 -3.04 -6.90
C SER A 86 4.98 -2.36 -7.61
N ASP A 87 3.84 -2.18 -6.93
CA ASP A 87 2.66 -1.52 -7.48
C ASP A 87 1.78 -0.92 -6.39
N VAL A 88 1.13 0.21 -6.69
CA VAL A 88 0.09 0.79 -5.83
C VAL A 88 -1.07 1.28 -6.67
N ASN A 89 -2.25 0.75 -6.38
CA ASN A 89 -3.51 1.21 -6.93
C ASN A 89 -4.23 2.04 -5.88
N TRP A 90 -4.28 3.35 -6.10
CA TRP A 90 -5.01 4.31 -5.26
C TRP A 90 -6.42 4.49 -5.79
N PHE A 91 -7.42 4.37 -4.91
CA PHE A 91 -8.83 4.55 -5.28
C PHE A 91 -9.30 5.90 -4.76
N ALA A 92 -9.56 6.84 -5.68
CA ALA A 92 -10.21 8.11 -5.38
C ALA A 92 -11.69 7.84 -5.11
N GLY A 93 -12.17 8.22 -3.93
CA GLY A 93 -13.38 7.65 -3.35
C GLY A 93 -14.63 7.75 -4.22
N GLU A 94 -15.33 6.64 -4.36
CA GLU A 94 -16.78 6.65 -4.57
C GLU A 94 -17.49 6.69 -3.21
N ALA A 95 -18.79 7.00 -3.23
CA ALA A 95 -19.60 7.45 -2.08
C ALA A 95 -19.59 6.57 -0.81
N THR A 96 -18.97 5.39 -0.83
CA THR A 96 -18.91 4.43 0.28
C THR A 96 -17.49 4.05 0.70
N CYS A 97 -16.44 4.65 0.12
CA CYS A 97 -15.05 4.29 0.42
C CYS A 97 -14.11 5.42 -0.01
N LYS A 98 -13.92 6.44 0.84
CA LYS A 98 -12.92 7.47 0.59
C LYS A 98 -11.57 6.95 1.09
N ALA A 99 -10.53 7.20 0.29
CA ALA A 99 -9.14 6.86 0.60
C ALA A 99 -8.90 5.35 0.86
N ALA A 100 -8.89 4.57 -0.23
CA ALA A 100 -8.50 3.17 -0.21
C ALA A 100 -7.34 2.89 -1.16
N MET A 101 -6.62 1.79 -0.90
CA MET A 101 -5.51 1.35 -1.75
C MET A 101 -5.33 -0.16 -1.77
N ASN A 102 -4.71 -0.63 -2.84
CA ASN A 102 -4.03 -1.93 -2.89
C ASN A 102 -2.55 -1.67 -3.15
N VAL A 103 -1.68 -2.20 -2.30
CA VAL A 103 -0.24 -2.17 -2.52
C VAL A 103 0.31 -3.59 -2.62
N THR A 104 1.14 -3.79 -3.63
CA THR A 104 1.89 -5.03 -3.84
C THR A 104 3.35 -4.80 -3.52
N MET A 105 3.93 -5.71 -2.75
CA MET A 105 5.29 -5.60 -2.25
C MET A 105 6.00 -6.93 -2.38
N SER A 106 7.25 -6.89 -2.86
CA SER A 106 8.15 -8.06 -2.81
C SER A 106 9.02 -7.96 -1.58
N GLY A 107 9.35 -9.08 -0.94
CA GLY A 107 10.20 -9.05 0.23
C GLY A 107 10.52 -10.41 0.81
N LYS A 108 10.90 -10.38 2.08
CA LYS A 108 11.34 -11.54 2.83
C LYS A 108 10.25 -12.07 3.74
N PHE A 109 10.04 -13.37 3.76
CA PHE A 109 9.28 -14.06 4.79
C PHE A 109 10.21 -14.94 5.61
N ASN A 110 10.27 -14.74 6.93
CA ASN A 110 11.21 -15.41 7.83
C ASN A 110 12.68 -15.35 7.36
N GLY A 111 13.05 -14.25 6.68
CA GLY A 111 14.40 -14.00 6.17
C GLY A 111 14.68 -14.56 4.76
N GLU A 112 13.76 -15.34 4.19
CA GLU A 112 13.86 -15.89 2.83
C GLU A 112 13.21 -14.94 1.81
N GLU A 113 13.90 -14.66 0.71
CA GLU A 113 13.42 -13.82 -0.39
C GLU A 113 12.36 -14.51 -1.27
N GLY A 114 11.70 -13.74 -2.14
CA GLY A 114 10.81 -14.29 -3.18
C GLY A 114 9.35 -14.37 -2.76
N TYR A 115 8.98 -13.70 -1.66
CA TYR A 115 7.60 -13.61 -1.22
C TYR A 115 6.98 -12.29 -1.68
N THR A 116 5.70 -12.33 -1.99
CA THR A 116 4.89 -11.16 -2.33
C THR A 116 3.78 -11.01 -1.32
N LEU A 117 3.67 -9.81 -0.76
CA LEU A 117 2.58 -9.40 0.09
C LEU A 117 1.70 -8.38 -0.65
N VAL A 118 0.40 -8.64 -0.71
CA VAL A 118 -0.60 -7.67 -1.13
C VAL A 118 -1.34 -7.18 0.10
N VAL A 119 -1.25 -5.87 0.37
CA VAL A 119 -2.01 -5.21 1.43
C VAL A 119 -3.13 -4.41 0.79
N ARG A 120 -4.35 -4.68 1.22
CA ARG A 120 -5.54 -3.92 0.81
C ARG A 120 -6.04 -3.17 2.02
N ALA A 121 -6.15 -1.85 1.91
CA ALA A 121 -6.46 -0.99 3.05
C ALA A 121 -7.50 0.09 2.71
N GLY A 122 -8.25 0.51 3.73
CA GLY A 122 -9.13 1.69 3.70
C GLY A 122 -8.93 2.55 4.95
N ASP A 123 -8.89 3.87 4.77
CA ASP A 123 -8.69 4.87 5.84
C ASP A 123 -10.01 5.15 6.58
N ASP A 124 -11.12 5.41 5.87
CA ASP A 124 -12.41 5.81 6.46
C ASP A 124 -12.92 4.89 7.58
N GLU A 125 -12.64 3.59 7.49
CA GLU A 125 -13.06 2.58 8.47
C GLU A 125 -11.87 1.88 9.15
N ASP A 126 -10.64 2.33 8.89
CA ASP A 126 -9.41 1.72 9.39
C ASP A 126 -9.42 0.19 9.22
N THR A 127 -9.43 -0.26 7.97
CA THR A 127 -9.55 -1.69 7.64
C THR A 127 -8.41 -2.20 6.78
N VAL A 128 -8.10 -3.49 6.94
CA VAL A 128 -6.99 -4.13 6.22
C VAL A 128 -7.27 -5.59 5.85
N ARG A 129 -6.60 -6.06 4.80
CA ARG A 129 -6.51 -7.47 4.40
C ARG A 129 -5.11 -7.77 3.86
N PHE A 130 -4.62 -8.98 4.17
CA PHE A 130 -3.30 -9.45 3.77
C PHE A 130 -3.41 -10.69 2.90
N THR A 131 -2.74 -10.68 1.74
CA THR A 131 -2.47 -11.89 0.95
C THR A 131 -0.97 -12.08 0.85
N LEU A 132 -0.45 -13.21 1.33
CA LEU A 132 0.95 -13.60 1.24
C LEU A 132 1.08 -14.77 0.25
N THR A 133 1.98 -14.62 -0.72
CA THR A 133 2.31 -15.67 -1.69
C THR A 133 3.82 -15.82 -1.82
N GLY A 134 4.31 -17.02 -2.10
CA GLY A 134 5.73 -17.30 -2.26
C GLY A 134 6.02 -18.79 -2.40
N PRO A 135 7.29 -19.20 -2.29
CA PRO A 135 7.69 -20.61 -2.36
C PRO A 135 6.89 -21.48 -1.38
N GLY A 136 5.97 -22.31 -1.90
CA GLY A 136 5.15 -23.21 -1.08
C GLY A 136 4.14 -22.52 -0.15
N VAL A 137 3.97 -21.20 -0.24
CA VAL A 137 3.05 -20.42 0.59
C VAL A 137 2.01 -19.73 -0.27
N SER A 138 0.74 -19.94 0.06
CA SER A 138 -0.39 -19.15 -0.40
C SER A 138 -1.34 -18.98 0.78
N TYR A 139 -1.48 -17.75 1.25
CA TYR A 139 -2.28 -17.40 2.41
C TYR A 139 -3.03 -16.11 2.14
N ASP A 140 -4.30 -16.09 2.52
CA ASP A 140 -5.16 -14.92 2.47
C ASP A 140 -5.95 -14.88 3.78
N THR A 141 -6.02 -13.71 4.41
CA THR A 141 -6.77 -13.56 5.66
C THR A 141 -8.27 -13.82 5.48
N TYR A 142 -8.80 -13.63 4.26
CA TYR A 142 -10.19 -13.94 3.93
C TYR A 142 -10.27 -15.04 2.84
N PRO A 143 -11.21 -16.01 2.95
CA PRO A 143 -12.27 -16.13 3.95
C PRO A 143 -11.90 -16.97 5.18
N SER A 144 -10.61 -17.16 5.48
CA SER A 144 -10.20 -18.15 6.47
C SER A 144 -10.24 -17.67 7.92
N ASP A 145 -9.47 -16.62 8.24
CA ASP A 145 -9.07 -16.30 9.62
C ASP A 145 -9.75 -15.04 10.11
N PHE A 146 -10.09 -14.15 9.18
CA PHE A 146 -10.75 -12.89 9.48
C PHE A 146 -11.91 -12.69 8.53
N THR A 147 -13.11 -12.99 9.02
CA THR A 147 -14.34 -13.07 8.23
C THR A 147 -15.24 -11.85 8.40
N GLY A 148 -14.95 -11.00 9.40
CA GLY A 148 -15.64 -9.73 9.62
C GLY A 148 -15.50 -8.76 8.45
N GLU A 149 -16.59 -8.05 8.11
CA GLU A 149 -16.69 -7.20 6.93
C GLU A 149 -16.36 -5.72 7.16
N SER A 150 -15.76 -5.13 6.12
CA SER A 150 -16.06 -3.80 5.58
C SER A 150 -16.00 -3.84 4.05
N SER A 151 -16.93 -3.15 3.40
CA SER A 151 -17.14 -3.10 1.95
C SER A 151 -16.37 -2.00 1.21
N CYS A 152 -15.30 -1.46 1.78
CA CYS A 152 -14.46 -0.47 1.10
C CYS A 152 -13.61 -1.15 0.01
N VAL A 153 -14.12 -1.26 -1.23
CA VAL A 153 -13.49 -1.95 -2.40
C VAL A 153 -13.51 -3.50 -2.38
N GLY A 154 -14.52 -4.16 -1.76
CA GLY A 154 -14.85 -5.59 -1.99
C GLY A 154 -14.34 -6.67 -1.02
N THR A 155 -14.89 -7.89 -1.22
CA THR A 155 -14.91 -9.22 -0.54
C THR A 155 -14.67 -9.44 0.97
N ALA A 156 -13.96 -8.59 1.71
CA ALA A 156 -13.93 -8.49 3.20
C ALA A 156 -12.57 -7.91 3.62
N ARG A 157 -12.60 -7.07 4.66
CA ARG A 157 -11.45 -6.52 5.37
C ARG A 157 -11.83 -6.42 6.83
N THR A 158 -10.83 -6.53 7.69
CA THR A 158 -11.04 -6.55 9.13
C THR A 158 -10.63 -5.22 9.72
N GLY A 159 -11.39 -4.76 10.72
CA GLY A 159 -11.06 -3.56 11.46
C GLY A 159 -9.73 -3.67 12.19
N ILE A 160 -9.04 -2.55 12.32
CA ILE A 160 -7.76 -2.46 13.01
C ILE A 160 -8.01 -2.19 14.50
N ASP A 161 -7.42 -3.03 15.33
CA ASP A 161 -7.28 -2.82 16.77
C ASP A 161 -5.97 -2.09 17.08
N ASN A 162 -6.02 -1.13 18.01
CA ASN A 162 -4.85 -0.42 18.54
C ASN A 162 -3.96 0.22 17.46
N GLY A 163 -4.56 0.76 16.41
CA GLY A 163 -3.83 1.32 15.28
C GLY A 163 -4.69 2.19 14.38
N SER A 164 -4.11 2.63 13.26
CA SER A 164 -4.82 3.37 12.23
C SER A 164 -4.08 3.29 10.89
N ILE A 165 -4.80 3.60 9.82
CA ILE A 165 -4.30 3.79 8.47
C ILE A 165 -4.58 5.22 8.06
N THR A 166 -3.63 5.82 7.35
CA THR A 166 -3.80 7.14 6.74
C THR A 166 -3.37 7.06 5.29
N ILE A 167 -4.31 7.36 4.40
CA ILE A 167 -4.13 7.39 2.95
C ILE A 167 -4.37 8.82 2.47
N LYS A 168 -3.34 9.40 1.84
CA LYS A 168 -3.35 10.78 1.31
C LYS A 168 -3.01 10.80 -0.16
#